data_AF-A0A2X3IFT7-F1
#
_entry.id   AF-A0A2X3IFT7-F1
#
_cell.length_a   1.000
_cell.length_b   1.000
_cell.length_c   1.000
_cell.angle_alpha   90.00
_cell.angle_beta   90.00
_cell.angle_gamma   90.00
#
_symmetry.space_group_name_H-M   'P 1'
#
loop_
_entity.id
_entity.type
_entity.pdbx_description
1 polymer ?
#
loop_
_entity_poly.entity_id
_entity_poly.type
_entity_poly.pdbx_seq_one_letter_code
_entity_poly.pdbx_strand_id
1 'polypeptide(L)' 'MPVVTHKGGETGGALGAARLACLATGKPIAAVCEKPEVWQTWRADPIRHHTLMQRYAQFKALYLNDLKYRQH' A
#
# COMPACT_ATOMS: atom_id res chain seq x y z
N MET A 1 11.57 3.25 5.91
CA MET A 1 10.25 2.91 6.51
C MET A 1 9.90 1.49 6.09
N PRO A 2 9.46 0.60 6.99
CA PRO A 2 9.08 -0.78 6.65
C PRO A 2 7.71 -0.84 5.97
N VAL A 3 7.50 -1.83 5.10
CA VAL A 3 6.20 -2.11 4.48
C VAL A 3 5.48 -3.17 5.31
N VAL A 4 4.24 -2.89 5.72
CA VAL A 4 3.46 -3.79 6.57
C VAL A 4 2.26 -4.32 5.79
N THR A 5 2.09 -5.63 5.73
CA THR A 5 0.89 -6.27 5.20
C THR A 5 -0.02 -6.68 6.35
N HIS A 6 -1.31 -6.44 6.18
CA HIS A 6 -2.35 -6.75 7.16
C HIS A 6 -3.23 -7.87 6.63
N LYS A 7 -3.58 -8.82 7.50
CA LYS A 7 -4.52 -9.90 7.16
C LYS A 7 -5.93 -9.30 7.03
N GLY A 8 -6.69 -9.69 6.00
CA GLY A 8 -8.05 -9.17 5.77
C GLY A 8 -8.13 -7.89 4.93
N GLY A 9 -7.05 -7.50 4.26
CA GLY A 9 -7.07 -6.44 3.24
C GLY A 9 -7.91 -6.81 2.01
N GLU A 10 -8.13 -8.11 1.76
CA GLU A 10 -8.93 -8.60 0.63
C GLU A 10 -10.40 -8.17 0.65
N THR A 11 -10.99 -7.94 1.83
CA THR A 11 -12.39 -7.52 1.97
C THR A 11 -12.60 -6.05 1.62
N GLY A 12 -11.51 -5.26 1.59
CA GLY A 12 -11.45 -3.91 1.04
C GLY A 12 -12.65 -3.01 1.36
N GLY A 13 -13.34 -2.54 0.32
CA GLY A 13 -14.47 -1.61 0.44
C GLY A 13 -15.70 -2.16 1.15
N ALA A 14 -15.97 -3.47 1.06
CA ALA A 14 -17.15 -4.07 1.70
C ALA A 14 -17.04 -4.07 3.24
N LEU A 15 -15.84 -4.32 3.77
CA LEU A 15 -15.55 -4.18 5.19
C LEU A 15 -15.71 -2.72 5.65
N GLY A 16 -15.31 -1.76 4.81
CA GLY A 16 -15.52 -0.33 5.05
C GLY A 16 -17.01 0.02 5.19
N ALA A 17 -17.85 -0.47 4.28
CA ALA A 17 -19.30 -0.25 4.34
C ALA A 17 -19.94 -0.85 5.62
N ALA A 18 -19.55 -2.08 5.98
CA ALA A 18 -20.03 -2.72 7.21
C ALA A 18 -19.61 -1.95 8.48
N ARG A 19 -18.40 -1.39 8.50
CA ARG A 19 -17.92 -0.53 9.60
C ARG A 19 -18.74 0.77 9.70
N LEU A 20 -19.04 1.41 8.58
CA LEU A 20 -19.89 2.61 8.56
C LEU A 20 -21.30 2.32 9.10
N ALA A 21 -21.91 1.19 8.71
CA ALA A 21 -23.18 0.75 9.28
C ALA A 21 -23.09 0.53 10.80
N CYS A 22 -22.01 -0.08 11.29
CA CYS A 22 -21.79 -0.27 12.73
C CYS A 22 -21.68 1.05 13.50
N LEU A 23 -21.00 2.05 12.94
CA LEU A 23 -20.92 3.39 13.53
C LEU A 23 -22.30 4.05 13.57
N ALA A 24 -23.08 3.95 12.49
CA ALA A 24 -24.44 4.48 12.43
C ALA A 24 -25.37 3.83 13.48
N THR A 25 -25.14 2.56 13.83
CA THR A 25 -25.86 1.87 14.92
C THR A 25 -25.37 2.20 16.33
N GLY A 26 -24.46 3.16 16.49
CA GLY A 26 -24.01 3.66 17.80
C GLY A 26 -22.84 2.91 18.42
N LYS A 27 -22.14 2.04 17.66
CA LYS A 27 -20.91 1.42 18.17
C LYS A 27 -19.77 2.46 18.26
N PRO A 28 -18.95 2.43 19.31
CA PRO A 28 -17.86 3.38 19.48
C PRO A 28 -16.78 3.19 18.41
N ILE A 29 -16.23 4.30 17.91
CA ILE A 29 -15.22 4.32 16.84
C ILE A 29 -14.01 3.45 17.20
N ALA A 30 -13.58 3.48 18.46
CA ALA A 30 -12.45 2.71 18.95
C ALA A 30 -12.60 1.20 18.71
N ALA A 31 -13.83 0.66 18.78
CA ALA A 31 -14.11 -0.75 18.56
C ALA A 31 -14.37 -1.10 17.08
N VAL A 32 -14.70 -0.13 16.24
CA VAL A 32 -15.06 -0.36 14.83
C VAL A 32 -13.85 -0.19 13.90
N CYS A 33 -13.00 0.81 14.18
CA CYS A 33 -11.86 1.18 13.34
C CYS A 33 -10.54 0.59 13.86
N GLU A 34 -10.57 -0.58 14.49
CA GLU A 34 -9.35 -1.26 14.91
C GLU A 34 -8.51 -1.67 13.69
N LYS A 35 -7.21 -1.42 13.81
CA LYS A 35 -6.24 -1.81 12.79
C LYS A 35 -6.16 -3.34 12.78
N PRO A 36 -6.44 -4.00 11.63
CA PRO A 36 -6.34 -5.45 11.54
C PRO A 36 -4.95 -5.94 11.91
N GLU A 37 -4.87 -7.21 12.32
CA GLU A 37 -3.60 -7.84 12.72
C GLU A 37 -2.53 -7.67 11.63
N VAL A 38 -1.31 -7.32 12.06
CA VAL A 38 -0.14 -7.27 11.19
C VAL A 38 0.22 -8.70 10.79
N TRP A 39 0.07 -9.02 9.51
CA TRP A 39 0.47 -10.33 8.99
C TRP A 39 1.98 -10.42 8.82
N GLN A 40 2.59 -9.42 8.18
CA GLN A 40 4.02 -9.42 7.92
C GLN A 40 4.58 -8.01 7.82
N THR A 41 5.80 -7.82 8.32
CA THR A 41 6.55 -6.56 8.17
C THR A 41 7.81 -6.81 7.35
N TRP A 42 7.92 -6.14 6.21
CA TRP A 42 9.06 -6.19 5.30
C TRP A 42 9.97 -4.99 5.56
N ARG A 43 11.24 -5.26 5.88
CA ARG A 43 12.27 -4.23 6.04
C ARG A 43 13.10 -4.12 4.78
N ALA A 44 13.45 -2.90 4.41
CA ALA A 44 14.34 -2.66 3.28
C ALA A 44 15.74 -3.20 3.59
N ASP A 45 16.25 -4.08 2.73
CA ASP A 45 17.63 -4.53 2.75
C ASP A 45 18.52 -3.48 2.05
N PRO A 46 19.50 -2.86 2.73
CA PRO A 46 20.36 -1.81 2.17
C PRO A 46 21.15 -2.25 0.92
N ILE A 47 21.60 -3.50 0.87
CA ILE A 47 22.42 -4.02 -0.25
C ILE A 47 21.54 -4.17 -1.49
N ARG A 48 20.36 -4.77 -1.30
CA ARG A 48 19.35 -4.90 -2.35
C ARG A 48 18.83 -3.53 -2.79
N HIS A 49 18.67 -2.58 -1.88
CA HIS A 49 18.24 -1.22 -2.18
C HIS A 49 19.22 -0.51 -3.12
N HIS A 50 20.53 -0.61 -2.88
CA HIS A 50 21.55 0.00 -3.75
C HIS A 50 21.46 -0.54 -5.19
N THR A 51 21.36 -1.86 -5.34
CA THR A 51 21.22 -2.51 -6.65
C THR A 51 19.92 -2.09 -7.37
N LEU A 52 18.81 -1.99 -6.62
CA LEU A 52 17.52 -1.58 -7.19
C LEU A 52 17.52 -0.10 -7.63
N MET A 53 18.23 0.79 -6.94
CA MET A 53 18.33 2.20 -7.32
C MET A 53 19.01 2.42 -8.66
N GLN A 54 20.05 1.63 -8.98
CA GLN A 54 20.70 1.67 -10.30
C GLN A 54 19.72 1.29 -11.42
N ARG A 55 18.95 0.22 -11.23
CA ARG A 55 17.93 -0.23 -12.18
C ARG A 55 16.77 0.76 -12.30
N TYR A 56 16.37 1.38 -11.19
CA TYR A 56 15.32 2.39 -11.16
C TYR A 56 15.70 3.62 -11.99
N ALA A 57 16.96 4.07 -11.93
CA ALA A 57 17.44 5.18 -12.75
C ALA A 57 17.31 4.90 -14.26
N GLN A 58 17.68 3.69 -14.69
CA GLN A 58 17.54 3.25 -16.08
C GLN A 58 16.06 3.19 -16.49
N PHE A 59 15.22 2.55 -15.67
CA PHE A 59 13.78 2.48 -15.92
C PHE A 59 13.15 3.87 -16.07
N LYS A 60 13.49 4.81 -15.17
CA LYS A 60 12.97 6.17 -15.21
C LYS A 60 13.34 6.89 -16.51
N ALA A 61 14.59 6.74 -16.98
CA ALA A 61 15.03 7.34 -18.23
C ALA A 61 14.24 6.78 -19.43
N LEU A 62 14.02 5.45 -19.47
CA LEU A 62 13.23 4.80 -20.51
C LEU A 62 11.76 5.23 -20.47
N TYR A 63 11.15 5.26 -19.29
CA TYR A 63 9.77 5.69 -19.11
C TYR A 63 9.54 7.13 -19.56
N LEU A 64 10.46 8.04 -19.22
CA LEU A 64 10.38 9.44 -19.67
C LEU A 64 10.55 9.58 -21.19
N ASN A 65 11.35 8.71 -21.81
CA ASN A 65 11.52 8.69 -23.25
C ASN A 65 10.23 8.22 -23.95
N ASP A 66 9.69 7.07 -23.53
CA ASP A 66 8.43 6.53 -24.01
C ASP A 66 7.26 7.52 -23.82
N LEU A 67 7.18 8.19 -22.67
CA LEU A 67 6.15 9.21 -22.43
C LEU A 67 6.22 10.35 -23.45
N LYS A 68 7.42 10.81 -23.82
CA LYS A 68 7.59 11.85 -24.85
C LYS A 68 7.16 11.34 -26.22
N TYR A 69 7.51 10.10 -26.59
CA TYR A 69 7.07 9.51 -27.85
C TYR A 69 5.55 9.40 -27.97
N ARG A 70 4.84 9.08 -26.87
CA ARG A 70 3.37 8.97 -26.85
C ARG A 70 2.64 10.32 -26.92
N GLN A 71 3.33 11.42 -26.68
CA GLN A 71 2.76 12.77 -26.68
C GLN A 71 2.94 13.50 -28.03
N HIS A 72 3.62 12.86 -29.00
CA HIS A 72 3.75 13.30 -30.38
C HIS A 72 2.85 12.46 -31.30
#